data_AF-A0A2H3KRE6-F1
#
_entry.id   AF-A0A2H3KRE6-F1
#
_cell.length_a   1.000
_cell.length_b   1.000
_cell.length_c   1.000
_cell.angle_alpha   90.00
_cell.angle_beta   90.00
_cell.angle_gamma   90.00
#
_symmetry.space_group_name_H-M   'P 1'
#
loop_
_entity.id
_entity.type
_entity.pdbx_description
1 polymer ?
#
loop_
_entity_poly.entity_id
_entity_poly.type
_entity_poly.pdbx_seq_one_letter_code
_entity_poly.pdbx_strand_id
1 'polypeptide(L)'
;MATVFWVHSIFGERVLPFLIILMAIFLTVTYKPGIESPRFARLFPVLVDLQVGLGIIYWSFLLWNTSGASQERLFSFPFILHPMLGILAAGVGHMSISDKGPLAKLGRWGPLVTLSLLLVLVLSTVLVGLQN
;
A
#
# COMPACT_ATOMS: atom_id res chain seq x y z
N MET A 1 -8.92 10.90 19.55
CA MET A 1 -8.41 9.52 19.38
C MET A 1 -9.34 8.66 18.53
N ALA A 2 -10.64 8.53 18.88
CA ALA A 2 -11.60 7.72 18.13
C ALA A 2 -11.68 8.02 16.61
N THR A 3 -11.54 9.30 16.21
CA THR A 3 -11.60 9.71 14.81
C THR A 3 -10.50 9.09 13.95
N VAL A 4 -9.26 9.00 14.46
CA VAL A 4 -8.13 8.44 13.68
C VAL A 4 -8.34 6.95 13.45
N PHE A 5 -8.73 6.21 14.50
CA PHE A 5 -9.08 4.80 14.38
C PHE A 5 -10.27 4.57 13.44
N TRP A 6 -11.30 5.40 13.52
CA TRP A 6 -12.47 5.30 12.66
C TRP A 6 -12.14 5.56 11.18
N VAL A 7 -11.39 6.62 10.88
CA VAL A 7 -10.94 6.94 9.52
C VAL A 7 -10.05 5.81 8.98
N HIS A 8 -9.10 5.32 9.78
CA HIS A 8 -8.23 4.23 9.37
C HIS A 8 -9.01 2.94 9.11
N SER A 9 -9.95 2.56 9.98
CA SER A 9 -10.71 1.32 9.83
C SER A 9 -11.68 1.35 8.64
N ILE A 10 -12.26 2.51 8.31
CA ILE A 10 -13.12 2.60 7.12
C ILE A 10 -12.28 2.69 5.85
N PHE A 11 -11.38 3.68 5.78
CA PHE A 11 -10.66 3.95 4.54
C PHE A 11 -9.49 3.00 4.32
N GLY A 12 -8.63 2.83 5.33
CA GLY A 12 -7.41 2.02 5.24
C GLY A 12 -7.65 0.52 5.21
N GLU A 13 -8.68 0.00 5.89
CA GLU A 13 -8.93 -1.45 5.96
C GLU A 13 -9.97 -1.94 4.94
N ARG A 14 -10.90 -1.08 4.49
CA ARG A 14 -12.06 -1.51 3.67
C ARG A 14 -12.09 -0.84 2.30
N VAL A 15 -12.17 0.49 2.26
CA VAL A 15 -12.44 1.22 1.01
C VAL A 15 -11.23 1.23 0.07
N LEU A 16 -10.08 1.69 0.54
CA LEU A 16 -8.90 1.82 -0.31
C LEU A 16 -8.35 0.47 -0.79
N PRO A 17 -8.23 -0.59 0.04
CA PRO A 17 -7.79 -1.89 -0.46
C PRO A 17 -8.68 -2.42 -1.58
N PHE A 18 -10.01 -2.28 -1.43
CA PHE A 18 -10.96 -2.69 -2.44
C PHE A 18 -10.79 -1.91 -3.75
N LEU A 19 -10.65 -0.58 -3.68
CA LEU A 19 -10.42 0.26 -4.86
C LEU A 19 -9.09 -0.04 -5.55
N ILE A 20 -8.02 -0.30 -4.79
CA ILE A 20 -6.71 -0.67 -5.33
C ILE A 20 -6.82 -2.01 -6.08
N ILE A 21 -7.51 -3.00 -5.51
CA ILE A 21 -7.72 -4.30 -6.16
C ILE A 21 -8.53 -4.14 -7.46
N LEU A 22 -9.65 -3.42 -7.41
CA LEU A 22 -10.46 -3.16 -8.61
C LEU A 22 -9.67 -2.46 -9.70
N MET A 23 -8.91 -1.42 -9.34
CA MET A 23 -8.10 -0.67 -10.30
C MET A 23 -6.97 -1.53 -10.86
N ALA A 24 -6.33 -2.37 -10.04
CA ALA A 24 -5.31 -3.30 -10.51
C ALA A 24 -5.89 -4.31 -11.52
N ILE A 25 -7.04 -4.92 -11.21
CA ILE A 25 -7.74 -5.83 -12.13
C ILE A 25 -8.06 -5.10 -13.44
N PHE A 26 -8.64 -3.91 -13.36
CA PHE A 26 -8.96 -3.10 -14.52
C PHE A 26 -7.73 -2.82 -15.39
N LEU A 27 -6.63 -2.38 -14.79
CA LEU A 27 -5.38 -2.11 -15.50
C LEU A 27 -4.76 -3.39 -16.07
N THR A 28 -4.81 -4.52 -15.36
CA THR A 28 -4.33 -5.78 -15.90
C THR A 28 -5.11 -6.25 -17.13
N VAL A 29 -6.41 -5.95 -17.20
CA VAL A 29 -7.26 -6.30 -18.35
C VAL A 29 -7.09 -5.31 -19.51
N THR A 30 -7.05 -4.02 -19.21
CA THR A 30 -7.13 -2.95 -20.22
C THR A 30 -5.79 -2.41 -20.69
N TYR A 31 -4.79 -2.40 -19.81
CA TYR A 31 -3.49 -1.83 -20.11
C TYR A 31 -2.68 -2.82 -20.93
N LYS A 32 -2.21 -2.43 -22.12
CA LYS A 32 -1.39 -3.29 -22.98
C LYS A 32 0.08 -2.87 -22.87
N PRO A 33 1.02 -3.82 -22.98
CA PRO A 33 2.44 -3.45 -23.09
C PRO A 33 2.69 -2.61 -24.35
N GLY A 34 3.49 -1.55 -24.23
CA GLY A 34 3.96 -0.75 -25.38
C GLY A 34 3.00 0.32 -25.90
N ILE A 35 1.88 0.57 -25.21
CA ILE A 35 1.04 1.76 -25.43
C ILE A 35 1.31 2.81 -24.35
N GLU A 36 1.19 4.09 -24.70
CA GLU A 36 1.28 5.18 -23.72
C GLU A 36 0.28 4.98 -22.59
N SER A 37 0.73 5.20 -21.36
CA SER A 37 -0.08 5.03 -20.16
C SER A 37 -1.24 6.02 -20.14
N PRO A 38 -2.49 5.55 -20.20
CA PRO A 38 -3.63 6.44 -20.27
C PRO A 38 -3.71 7.24 -18.98
N ARG A 39 -4.16 8.51 -19.05
CA ARG A 39 -4.17 9.42 -17.89
C ARG A 39 -4.85 8.84 -16.66
N PHE A 40 -5.89 8.03 -16.85
CA PHE A 40 -6.60 7.39 -15.74
C PHE A 40 -5.75 6.34 -15.01
N ALA A 41 -4.75 5.72 -15.64
CA ALA A 41 -3.90 4.71 -15.01
C ALA A 41 -3.11 5.28 -13.83
N ARG A 42 -2.87 6.60 -13.83
CA ARG A 42 -2.25 7.34 -12.73
C ARG A 42 -3.06 7.30 -11.43
N LEU A 43 -4.35 6.97 -11.48
CA LEU A 43 -5.16 6.78 -10.28
C LEU A 43 -4.66 5.60 -9.44
N PHE A 44 -4.12 4.56 -10.05
CA PHE A 44 -3.61 3.40 -9.31
C PHE A 44 -2.50 3.76 -8.31
N PRO A 45 -1.37 4.37 -8.73
CA PRO A 45 -0.34 4.76 -7.77
C PRO A 45 -0.84 5.78 -6.75
N VAL A 46 -1.76 6.67 -7.12
CA VAL A 46 -2.39 7.61 -6.16
C VAL A 46 -3.19 6.87 -5.09
N LEU A 47 -3.95 5.84 -5.44
CA LEU A 47 -4.67 5.02 -4.46
C LEU A 47 -3.70 4.29 -3.51
N VAL A 48 -2.57 3.80 -4.05
CA VAL A 48 -1.50 3.18 -3.25
C VAL A 48 -0.85 4.21 -2.31
N ASP A 49 -0.56 5.42 -2.79
CA ASP A 49 -0.02 6.52 -1.97
C ASP A 49 -0.96 6.87 -0.81
N LEU A 50 -2.27 6.94 -1.08
CA LEU A 50 -3.27 7.20 -0.04
C LEU A 50 -3.31 6.08 1.00
N GLN A 51 -3.25 4.81 0.57
CA GLN A 51 -3.21 3.66 1.47
C GLN A 51 -1.97 3.69 2.36
N VAL A 52 -0.80 3.91 1.76
CA VAL A 52 0.48 3.97 2.47
C VAL A 52 0.52 5.17 3.40
N GLY A 53 0.07 6.34 2.94
CA GLY A 53 -0.02 7.56 3.72
C GLY A 53 -0.91 7.40 4.96
N LEU A 54 -2.12 6.85 4.81
CA LEU A 54 -3.00 6.56 5.94
C LEU A 54 -2.40 5.54 6.91
N GLY A 55 -1.68 4.53 6.40
CA GLY A 55 -0.96 3.57 7.23
C GLY A 55 0.16 4.22 8.05
N ILE A 56 0.96 5.09 7.43
CA ILE A 56 2.05 5.83 8.10
C ILE A 56 1.49 6.80 9.14
N ILE A 57 0.42 7.52 8.82
CA ILE A 57 -0.25 8.44 9.75
C ILE A 57 -0.76 7.66 10.96
N TYR A 58 -1.40 6.50 10.74
CA TYR A 58 -1.92 5.67 11.81
C TYR A 58 -0.80 5.08 12.68
N TRP A 59 0.26 4.53 12.08
CA TRP A 59 1.42 4.02 12.81
C TRP A 59 2.11 5.12 13.63
N SER A 60 2.30 6.32 13.05
CA SER A 60 2.85 7.47 13.77
C SER A 60 1.93 7.89 14.91
N PHE A 61 0.62 7.93 14.70
CA PHE A 61 -0.33 8.21 15.77
C PHE A 61 -0.18 7.21 16.93
N LEU A 62 -0.08 5.91 16.65
CA LEU A 62 0.14 4.88 17.68
C LEU A 62 1.47 5.08 18.42
N LEU A 63 2.55 5.41 17.72
CA LEU A 63 3.86 5.65 18.32
C LEU A 63 3.87 6.78 19.34
N TRP A 64 3.16 7.87 19.07
CA TRP A 64 3.09 9.03 19.97
C TRP A 64 2.07 8.86 21.10
N ASN A 65 1.07 8.00 20.94
CA ASN A 65 -0.03 7.82 21.90
C ASN A 65 0.10 6.53 22.73
N THR A 66 1.18 5.77 22.54
CA THR A 66 1.47 4.53 23.27
C THR A 66 2.80 4.65 24.01
N SER A 67 2.92 4.03 25.18
CA SER A 67 4.15 4.03 25.98
C SER A 67 4.51 2.62 26.49
N GLY A 68 5.76 2.45 26.94
CA GLY A 68 6.27 1.20 27.51
C GLY A 68 6.35 0.05 26.49
N ALA A 69 6.10 -1.18 26.96
CA ALA A 69 6.22 -2.39 26.14
C ALA A 69 5.37 -2.36 24.85
N SER A 70 4.25 -1.65 24.85
CA SER A 70 3.39 -1.50 23.67
C SER A 70 4.02 -0.59 22.60
N GLN A 71 4.81 0.40 23.00
CA GLN A 71 5.56 1.27 22.07
C GLN A 71 6.77 0.55 21.50
N GLU A 72 7.50 -0.22 22.32
CA GLU A 72 8.64 -1.03 21.87
C GLU A 72 8.24 -2.03 20.77
N ARG A 73 7.04 -2.62 20.87
CA ARG A 73 6.48 -3.50 19.83
C ARG A 73 6.26 -2.78 18.49
N LEU A 74 5.93 -1.49 18.48
CA LEU A 74 5.74 -0.74 17.23
C LEU A 74 7.06 -0.49 16.49
N PHE A 75 8.18 -0.52 17.20
CA PHE A 75 9.54 -0.45 16.65
C PHE A 75 10.14 -1.83 16.33
N SER A 76 9.53 -2.92 16.82
CA SER A 76 10.05 -4.25 16.58
C SER A 76 9.78 -4.71 15.14
N PHE A 77 10.57 -5.67 14.68
CA PHE A 77 10.20 -6.43 13.50
C PHE A 77 8.93 -7.24 13.79
N PRO A 78 7.97 -7.32 12.84
CA PRO A 78 7.93 -6.73 11.50
C PRO A 78 7.16 -5.39 11.42
N PHE A 79 6.76 -4.79 12.54
CA PHE A 79 5.97 -3.54 12.54
C PHE A 79 6.74 -2.38 11.92
N ILE A 80 8.05 -2.29 12.15
CA ILE A 80 8.90 -1.28 11.51
C ILE A 80 9.04 -1.48 9.99
N LEU A 81 8.84 -2.70 9.48
CA LEU A 81 8.88 -2.98 8.04
C LEU A 81 7.65 -2.43 7.31
N HIS A 82 6.52 -2.25 8.00
CA HIS A 82 5.29 -1.76 7.37
C HIS A 82 5.46 -0.40 6.66
N PRO A 83 5.93 0.67 7.32
CA PRO A 83 6.12 1.95 6.65
C PRO A 83 7.18 1.85 5.54
N MET A 84 8.24 1.08 5.72
CA MET A 84 9.29 0.91 4.72
C MET A 84 8.78 0.20 3.45
N LEU A 85 8.10 -0.93 3.62
CA LEU A 85 7.51 -1.69 2.52
C LEU A 85 6.37 -0.91 1.86
N GLY A 86 5.64 -0.09 2.62
CA GLY A 86 4.60 0.79 2.10
C GLY A 86 5.19 1.81 1.13
N ILE A 87 6.27 2.49 1.54
CA ILE A 87 6.97 3.46 0.67
C ILE A 87 7.52 2.76 -0.59
N LEU A 88 8.08 1.56 -0.44
CA LEU A 88 8.53 0.78 -1.60
C LEU A 88 7.37 0.41 -2.53
N ALA A 89 6.22 0.00 -1.99
CA ALA A 89 5.04 -0.32 -2.78
C ALA A 89 4.50 0.91 -3.54
N ALA A 90 4.49 2.09 -2.91
CA ALA A 90 4.16 3.35 -3.56
C ALA A 90 5.12 3.66 -4.72
N GLY A 91 6.43 3.59 -4.48
CA GLY A 91 7.45 3.80 -5.50
C GLY A 91 7.31 2.83 -6.68
N VAL A 92 7.11 1.54 -6.40
CA VAL A 92 6.88 0.51 -7.42
C VAL A 92 5.57 0.77 -8.17
N GLY A 93 4.51 1.19 -7.49
CA GLY A 93 3.26 1.63 -8.10
C GLY A 93 3.48 2.69 -9.17
N HIS A 94 4.19 3.78 -8.84
CA HIS A 94 4.51 4.84 -9.80
C HIS A 94 5.38 4.36 -10.95
N MET A 95 6.41 3.55 -10.66
CA MET A 95 7.30 3.01 -11.69
C MET A 95 6.58 2.04 -12.65
N SER A 96 5.60 1.30 -12.14
CA SER A 96 4.86 0.27 -12.88
C SER A 96 3.88 0.84 -13.90
N ILE A 97 3.41 2.07 -13.68
CA ILE A 97 2.47 2.79 -14.56
C ILE A 97 3.18 3.82 -15.43
N SER A 98 4.44 4.15 -15.12
CA SER A 98 5.24 5.11 -15.89
C SER A 98 5.72 4.53 -17.22
N ASP A 99 5.59 5.30 -18.29
CA ASP A 99 6.08 4.96 -19.63
C ASP A 99 7.62 5.01 -19.75
N LYS A 100 8.28 5.69 -18.81
CA LYS A 100 9.72 5.98 -18.86
C LYS A 100 10.50 5.38 -17.68
N GLY A 101 9.85 4.59 -16.84
CA GLY A 101 10.45 3.97 -15.66
C GLY A 101 11.13 2.63 -15.94
N PRO A 102 11.95 2.12 -15.00
CA PRO A 102 12.59 0.81 -15.12
C PRO A 102 11.58 -0.34 -15.22
N LEU A 103 10.36 -0.13 -14.72
CA LEU A 103 9.26 -1.09 -14.74
C LEU A 103 8.25 -0.85 -15.87
N ALA A 104 8.49 0.11 -16.78
CA ALA A 104 7.59 0.41 -17.90
C ALA A 104 7.30 -0.81 -18.78
N LYS A 105 8.29 -1.72 -18.89
CA LYS A 105 8.16 -2.96 -19.68
C LYS A 105 7.21 -3.98 -19.07
N LEU A 106 6.80 -3.83 -17.81
CA LEU A 106 5.84 -4.74 -17.18
C LEU A 106 4.44 -4.61 -17.78
N GLY A 107 4.08 -3.44 -18.32
CA GLY A 107 2.76 -3.18 -18.89
C GLY A 107 1.64 -3.64 -17.96
N ARG A 108 0.78 -4.55 -18.44
CA ARG A 108 -0.34 -5.13 -17.69
C ARG A 108 0.02 -5.81 -16.36
N TRP A 109 1.27 -6.23 -16.20
CA TRP A 109 1.74 -6.93 -15.00
C TRP A 109 2.21 -5.97 -13.91
N GLY A 110 2.45 -4.70 -14.25
CA GLY A 110 2.88 -3.67 -13.31
C GLY A 110 2.03 -3.58 -12.04
N PRO A 111 0.69 -3.40 -12.16
CA PRO A 111 -0.21 -3.34 -11.01
C PRO A 111 -0.17 -4.59 -10.11
N LEU A 112 0.06 -5.77 -10.69
CA LEU A 112 0.12 -7.04 -9.95
C LEU A 112 1.39 -7.14 -9.09
N VAL A 113 2.51 -6.57 -9.54
CA VAL A 113 3.74 -6.50 -8.75
C VAL A 113 3.51 -5.62 -7.52
N THR A 114 2.91 -4.45 -7.70
CA THR A 114 2.55 -3.55 -6.58
C THR A 114 1.57 -4.22 -5.62
N LEU A 115 0.54 -4.90 -6.13
CA LEU A 115 -0.38 -5.66 -5.29
C LEU A 115 0.32 -6.76 -4.49
N SER A 116 1.29 -7.45 -5.08
CA SER A 116 2.04 -8.51 -4.39
C SER A 116 2.84 -7.94 -3.21
N LEU A 117 3.45 -6.76 -3.37
CA LEU A 117 4.13 -6.07 -2.27
C LEU A 117 3.15 -5.68 -1.16
N LEU A 118 1.99 -5.14 -1.51
CA LEU A 118 0.93 -4.80 -0.54
C LEU A 118 0.39 -6.06 0.17
N LEU A 119 0.25 -7.17 -0.55
CA LEU A 119 -0.18 -8.45 0.03
C LEU A 119 0.83 -8.98 1.05
N VAL A 120 2.13 -8.97 0.73
CA VAL A 120 3.19 -9.36 1.68
C VAL A 120 3.12 -8.49 2.93
N LEU A 121 2.86 -7.19 2.77
CA LEU A 121 2.71 -6.24 3.86
C LEU A 121 1.55 -6.65 4.79
N VAL A 122 0.37 -6.89 4.22
CA VAL A 122 -0.83 -7.32 4.96
C VAL A 122 -0.64 -8.68 5.64
N LEU A 123 -0.06 -9.66 4.93
CA LEU A 123 0.19 -10.99 5.50
C LEU A 123 1.18 -10.93 6.65
N SER A 124 2.21 -10.09 6.54
CA SER A 124 3.17 -9.87 7.63
C SER A 124 2.50 -9.29 8.88
N THR A 125 1.50 -8.40 8.70
CA THR A 125 0.70 -7.90 9.84
C THR A 125 -0.14 -8.99 10.46
N VAL A 126 -0.87 -9.75 9.63
CA VAL A 126 -1.84 -10.75 10.10
C VAL A 126 -1.14 -11.90 10.81
N LEU A 127 -0.06 -12.43 10.23
CA LEU A 127 0.69 -13.54 10.82
C LEU A 127 1.30 -13.18 12.17
N VAL A 128 1.75 -11.94 12.36
CA VAL A 128 2.27 -11.48 13.66
C VAL A 128 1.16 -11.07 14.62
N GLY A 129 0.05 -10.54 14.12
CA GLY A 129 -1.15 -10.31 14.92
C GLY A 129 -1.73 -11.59 15.51
N LEU A 130 -1.60 -12.74 14.82
CA LEU A 130 -2.03 -14.06 15.27
C LEU A 130 -1.07 -14.74 16.28
N GLN A 131 0.17 -14.26 16.38
CA GLN A 131 1.17 -14.78 17.32
C GLN A 131 1.12 -14.11 18.69
N ASN A 132 0.26 -13.09 18.85
CA ASN A 132 -0.01 -12.39 20.12
C ASN A 132 -1.44 -12.67 20.58
#